data_AF-A0A1B2YTX2-F1
#
_entry.id   AF-A0A1B2YTX2-F1
#
_cell.length_a   1.000
_cell.length_b   1.000
_cell.length_c   1.000
_cell.angle_alpha   90.00
_cell.angle_beta   90.00
_cell.angle_gamma   90.00
#
_symmetry.space_group_name_H-M   'P 1'
#
loop_
_entity.id
_entity.type
_entity.pdbx_description
1 polymer ?
#
loop_
_entity_poly.entity_id
_entity_poly.type
_entity_poly.pdbx_seq_one_letter_code
_entity_poly.pdbx_strand_id
1 'polypeptide(L)'
;MAQSAQFTKQKELFGHPVGLYILFFTEMWERFSYYGMRALLVLYMTASTIQGTDARGTGLGWTDQEALALYGWYTMLVYIASIPGGMIADKLIGQKKAVLLGAVILCIGHGVLVLTDVWAFYTGLGLVIAGVGLLKPNISTMVGGLYKEGDIRRDKGFSIFYIGINTGSLIATLVIGFVVAEYGWHAGFGLAGIAMVLGLIVYLYGQKYLKNVGSLLKAENKDDEISYGKLYGELFRSPMQLVVTGILIILSIVGWYFMDWGFGLLFLFITAIAALMMMIYKDLPSRIFKDRFMVLLLSFIMTIIFWGAFEQAGGLMNLYTDSKTDRMLFGWEVPTVMFQSLNAGFIIIFATIVANFWAKRKLKGKEASSILKMAMGIIIMGFGFLFMVFAVMEFEKSGTSSMLWLVFAYLFHTIGELCISPVTLSFITKLAPVKYASLLMGVYFAATGLGNKVAGLIGESASEFGEYSVFLGILIFTSAIGIVFILALKPLKRLTHGAEDNEREILEQEDYELADPKINN
;
A
#
# COMPACT_ATOMS: atom_id res chain seq x y z
N MET A 1 -32.61 -24.67 -16.64
CA MET A 1 -31.69 -24.29 -17.74
C MET A 1 -31.13 -22.92 -17.42
N ALA A 2 -29.90 -22.87 -16.90
CA ALA A 2 -29.24 -21.62 -16.58
C ALA A 2 -28.97 -20.82 -17.87
N GLN A 3 -29.39 -19.57 -17.92
CA GLN A 3 -28.95 -18.63 -18.94
C GLN A 3 -27.44 -18.47 -18.79
N SER A 4 -26.67 -19.14 -19.65
CA SER A 4 -25.27 -18.79 -19.85
C SER A 4 -25.25 -17.35 -20.34
N ALA A 5 -24.81 -16.42 -19.49
CA ALA A 5 -24.57 -15.04 -19.89
C ALA A 5 -23.62 -15.09 -21.10
N GLN A 6 -24.16 -14.78 -22.28
CA GLN A 6 -23.43 -14.77 -23.53
C GLN A 6 -22.40 -13.63 -23.42
N PHE A 7 -21.19 -13.95 -22.96
CA PHE A 7 -20.09 -12.99 -22.94
C PHE A 7 -19.80 -12.63 -24.40
N THR A 8 -20.30 -11.47 -24.83
CA THR A 8 -19.93 -10.87 -26.11
C THR A 8 -18.42 -10.86 -26.25
N LYS A 9 -17.93 -11.43 -27.35
CA LYS A 9 -16.50 -11.53 -27.69
C LYS A 9 -15.86 -10.14 -27.52
N GLN A 10 -15.07 -9.97 -26.46
CA GLN A 10 -14.43 -8.69 -26.18
C GLN A 10 -13.32 -8.46 -27.21
N LYS A 11 -13.11 -7.21 -27.61
CA LYS A 11 -11.98 -6.85 -28.46
C LYS A 11 -10.69 -7.07 -27.66
N GLU A 12 -9.72 -7.75 -28.25
CA GLU A 12 -8.44 -8.05 -27.62
C GLU A 12 -7.29 -7.28 -28.29
N LEU A 13 -6.25 -7.01 -27.50
CA LEU A 13 -4.98 -6.43 -27.92
C LEU A 13 -3.86 -7.20 -27.19
N PHE A 14 -2.82 -7.64 -27.92
CA PHE A 14 -1.75 -8.50 -27.40
C PHE A 14 -2.24 -9.69 -26.54
N GLY A 15 -3.38 -10.30 -26.90
CA GLY A 15 -3.94 -11.47 -26.22
C GLY A 15 -4.74 -11.19 -24.95
N HIS A 16 -4.91 -9.92 -24.57
CA HIS A 16 -5.73 -9.50 -23.42
C HIS A 16 -6.89 -8.59 -23.84
N PRO A 17 -7.98 -8.51 -23.05
CA PRO A 17 -9.07 -7.57 -23.31
C PRO A 17 -8.57 -6.13 -23.46
N VAL A 18 -9.07 -5.38 -24.44
CA VAL A 18 -8.70 -3.96 -24.62
C VAL A 18 -8.98 -3.13 -23.36
N GLY A 19 -9.99 -3.52 -22.57
CA GLY A 19 -10.28 -2.94 -21.27
C GLY A 19 -9.09 -2.97 -20.31
N LEU A 20 -8.21 -3.97 -20.38
CA LEU A 20 -7.00 -4.03 -19.56
C LEU A 20 -6.11 -2.80 -19.79
N TYR A 21 -5.88 -2.44 -21.06
CA TYR A 21 -5.01 -1.31 -21.41
C TYR A 21 -5.63 0.03 -21.02
N ILE A 22 -6.96 0.14 -21.06
CA ILE A 22 -7.66 1.31 -20.50
C ILE A 22 -7.38 1.44 -19.01
N LEU A 23 -7.58 0.36 -18.24
CA LEU A 23 -7.35 0.38 -16.79
C LEU A 23 -5.87 0.59 -16.47
N PHE A 24 -4.97 -0.04 -17.23
CA PHE A 24 -3.52 0.16 -17.14
C PHE A 24 -3.14 1.64 -17.29
N PHE A 25 -3.58 2.31 -18.36
CA PHE A 25 -3.20 3.71 -18.58
C PHE A 25 -3.89 4.64 -17.58
N THR A 26 -5.13 4.35 -17.19
CA THR A 26 -5.83 5.10 -16.14
C THR A 26 -5.05 5.04 -14.83
N GLU A 27 -4.65 3.83 -14.42
CA GLU A 27 -3.86 3.60 -13.21
C GLU A 27 -2.46 4.21 -13.32
N MET A 28 -1.79 4.06 -14.46
CA MET A 28 -0.46 4.64 -14.69
C MET A 28 -0.45 6.16 -14.48
N TRP A 29 -1.48 6.86 -14.99
CA TRP A 29 -1.61 8.31 -14.83
C TRP A 29 -1.99 8.72 -13.41
N GLU A 30 -2.87 7.97 -12.74
CA GLU A 30 -3.15 8.23 -11.32
C GLU A 30 -1.89 8.00 -10.46
N ARG A 31 -1.12 6.94 -10.73
CA ARG A 31 0.11 6.64 -10.00
C ARG A 31 1.18 7.68 -10.28
N PHE A 32 1.24 8.17 -11.52
CA PHE A 32 2.08 9.31 -11.85
C PHE A 32 1.73 10.51 -10.94
N SER A 33 0.44 10.86 -10.89
CA SER A 33 -0.04 12.00 -10.10
C SER A 33 0.26 11.84 -8.61
N TYR A 34 -0.03 10.65 -8.05
CA TYR A 34 0.15 10.35 -6.64
C TYR A 34 1.62 10.33 -6.22
N TYR A 35 2.47 9.53 -6.88
CA TYR A 35 3.88 9.41 -6.51
C TYR A 35 4.65 10.70 -6.79
N GLY A 36 4.31 11.38 -7.88
CA GLY A 36 4.87 12.68 -8.20
C GLY A 36 4.58 13.72 -7.11
N MET A 37 3.32 13.89 -6.72
CA MET A 37 2.93 14.80 -5.64
C MET A 37 3.52 14.39 -4.29
N ARG A 38 3.44 13.09 -3.94
CA ARG A 38 3.98 12.54 -2.69
C ARG A 38 5.46 12.85 -2.54
N ALA A 39 6.22 12.76 -3.63
CA ALA A 39 7.66 12.98 -3.59
C ALA A 39 8.05 14.45 -3.33
N LEU A 40 7.14 15.39 -3.65
CA LEU A 40 7.30 16.82 -3.33
C LEU A 40 6.88 17.15 -1.90
N LEU A 41 5.96 16.37 -1.33
CA LEU A 41 5.14 16.78 -0.19
C LEU A 41 5.99 17.27 1.00
N VAL A 42 6.92 16.45 1.48
CA VAL A 42 7.76 16.78 2.64
C VAL A 42 8.72 17.93 2.32
N LEU A 43 9.32 17.94 1.12
CA LEU A 43 10.26 18.99 0.72
C LEU A 43 9.58 20.35 0.60
N TYR A 44 8.36 20.39 0.06
CA TYR A 44 7.57 21.63 -0.04
C TYR A 44 7.16 22.16 1.34
N MET A 45 6.80 21.27 2.27
CA MET A 45 6.44 21.67 3.64
C MET A 45 7.61 22.31 4.38
N THR A 46 8.83 21.76 4.22
CA THR A 46 10.02 22.25 4.92
C THR A 46 10.75 23.38 4.18
N ALA A 47 10.47 23.58 2.89
CA ALA A 47 11.06 24.67 2.12
C ALA A 47 10.69 26.06 2.70
N SER A 48 11.65 27.00 2.62
CA SER A 48 11.58 28.31 3.25
C SER A 48 10.41 29.16 2.74
N THR A 49 9.78 29.93 3.62
CA THR A 49 8.79 30.97 3.27
C THR A 49 9.43 32.25 2.76
N ILE A 50 10.74 32.42 2.95
CA ILE A 50 11.49 33.58 2.50
C ILE A 50 11.81 33.44 1.02
N GLN A 51 11.31 34.38 0.22
CA GLN A 51 11.53 34.40 -1.22
C GLN A 51 13.04 34.49 -1.55
N GLY A 52 13.50 33.62 -2.46
CA GLY A 52 14.88 33.58 -2.92
C GLY A 52 15.83 32.73 -2.05
N THR A 53 15.35 32.12 -0.97
CA THR A 53 16.15 31.16 -0.17
C THR A 53 16.19 29.77 -0.82
N ASP A 54 15.07 29.29 -1.36
CA ASP A 54 15.00 28.04 -2.11
C ASP A 54 14.80 28.35 -3.61
N ALA A 55 15.63 27.74 -4.46
CA ALA A 55 15.58 27.92 -5.91
C ALA A 55 14.25 27.45 -6.53
N ARG A 56 13.55 26.54 -5.85
CA ARG A 56 12.26 25.95 -6.29
C ARG A 56 11.06 26.83 -5.92
N GLY A 57 11.29 27.95 -5.23
CA GLY A 57 10.26 28.88 -4.77
C GLY A 57 9.90 28.71 -3.29
N THR A 58 8.97 29.54 -2.80
CA THR A 58 8.56 29.56 -1.39
C THR A 58 7.78 28.29 -1.02
N GLY A 59 8.17 27.65 0.08
CA GLY A 59 7.45 26.55 0.72
C GLY A 59 6.60 27.02 1.91
N LEU A 60 6.32 26.10 2.84
CA LEU A 60 5.51 26.38 4.03
C LEU A 60 6.34 26.72 5.29
N GLY A 61 7.65 26.45 5.28
CA GLY A 61 8.57 26.75 6.38
C GLY A 61 8.32 25.96 7.66
N TRP A 62 7.77 24.75 7.55
CA TRP A 62 7.53 23.88 8.69
C TRP A 62 8.82 23.21 9.16
N THR A 63 8.81 22.75 10.41
CA THR A 63 9.87 21.86 10.91
C THR A 63 9.81 20.50 10.23
N ASP A 64 10.95 19.81 10.15
CA ASP A 64 11.02 18.43 9.67
C ASP A 64 10.07 17.52 10.45
N GLN A 65 9.95 17.72 11.77
CA GLN A 65 9.04 16.96 12.63
C GLN A 65 7.58 17.13 12.21
N GLU A 66 7.11 18.36 12.01
CA GLU A 66 5.72 18.64 11.58
C GLU A 66 5.43 18.06 10.18
N ALA A 67 6.40 18.21 9.26
CA ALA A 67 6.30 17.70 7.90
C ALA A 67 6.22 16.16 7.87
N LEU A 68 7.07 15.48 8.64
CA LEU A 68 7.07 14.02 8.77
C LEU A 68 5.81 13.49 9.45
N ALA A 69 5.30 14.22 10.45
CA ALA A 69 4.03 13.91 11.10
C ALA A 69 2.86 13.95 10.12
N LEU A 70 2.73 15.02 9.33
CA LEU A 70 1.68 15.13 8.33
C LEU A 70 1.85 14.07 7.23
N TYR A 71 3.08 13.82 6.78
CA TYR A 71 3.38 12.79 5.79
C TYR A 71 2.88 11.41 6.25
N GLY A 72 3.16 11.02 7.50
CA GLY A 72 2.70 9.76 8.08
C GLY A 72 1.18 9.66 8.18
N TRP A 73 0.50 10.75 8.58
CA TRP A 73 -0.97 10.79 8.63
C TRP A 73 -1.59 10.71 7.23
N TYR A 74 -1.10 11.52 6.29
CA TYR A 74 -1.57 11.56 4.91
C TYR A 74 -1.46 10.19 4.24
N THR A 75 -0.27 9.59 4.27
CA THR A 75 -0.02 8.30 3.63
C THR A 75 -0.82 7.18 4.27
N MET A 76 -0.97 7.16 5.60
CA MET A 76 -1.87 6.22 6.29
C MET A 76 -3.32 6.35 5.81
N LEU A 77 -3.85 7.57 5.78
CA LEU A 77 -5.24 7.83 5.40
C LEU A 77 -5.54 7.44 3.95
N VAL A 78 -4.58 7.61 3.03
CA VAL A 78 -4.70 7.15 1.63
C VAL A 78 -4.99 5.65 1.56
N TYR A 79 -4.34 4.83 2.39
CA TYR A 79 -4.62 3.39 2.44
C TYR A 79 -5.93 3.07 3.17
N ILE A 80 -6.18 3.70 4.32
CA ILE A 80 -7.41 3.47 5.10
C ILE A 80 -8.66 3.85 4.30
N ALA A 81 -8.62 4.95 3.52
CA ALA A 81 -9.73 5.42 2.70
C ALA A 81 -10.16 4.41 1.62
N SER A 82 -9.30 3.45 1.26
CA SER A 82 -9.65 2.36 0.33
C SER A 82 -10.74 1.43 0.90
N ILE A 83 -10.85 1.31 2.22
CA ILE A 83 -11.88 0.46 2.86
C ILE A 83 -13.29 1.01 2.60
N PRO A 84 -13.65 2.24 3.06
CA PRO A 84 -14.96 2.80 2.77
C PRO A 84 -15.19 3.00 1.27
N GLY A 85 -14.15 3.34 0.49
CA GLY A 85 -14.29 3.50 -0.95
C GLY A 85 -14.66 2.21 -1.70
N GLY A 86 -14.13 1.06 -1.28
CA GLY A 86 -14.57 -0.25 -1.76
C GLY A 86 -16.01 -0.56 -1.34
N MET A 87 -16.34 -0.33 -0.07
CA MET A 87 -17.71 -0.56 0.45
C MET A 87 -18.77 0.28 -0.27
N ILE A 88 -18.47 1.54 -0.58
CA ILE A 88 -19.36 2.42 -1.36
C ILE A 88 -19.58 1.87 -2.77
N ALA A 89 -18.53 1.38 -3.42
CA ALA A 89 -18.64 0.80 -4.75
C ALA A 89 -19.48 -0.47 -4.74
N ASP A 90 -19.22 -1.38 -3.81
CA ASP A 90 -19.91 -2.67 -3.75
C ASP A 90 -21.40 -2.51 -3.41
N LYS A 91 -21.75 -1.56 -2.52
CA LYS A 91 -23.12 -1.43 -2.00
C LYS A 91 -23.98 -0.36 -2.68
N LEU A 92 -23.38 0.70 -3.21
CA LEU A 92 -24.13 1.91 -3.62
C LEU A 92 -24.04 2.21 -5.10
N ILE A 93 -22.85 2.24 -5.68
CA ILE A 93 -22.65 2.87 -7.01
C ILE A 93 -22.01 1.97 -8.08
N GLY A 94 -21.40 0.85 -7.70
CA GLY A 94 -20.59 0.01 -8.59
C GLY A 94 -19.18 0.56 -8.80
N GLN A 95 -18.23 -0.35 -9.05
CA GLN A 95 -16.80 -0.06 -9.17
C GLN A 95 -16.50 0.92 -10.31
N LYS A 96 -17.23 0.80 -11.44
CA LYS A 96 -17.08 1.70 -12.59
C LYS A 96 -17.41 3.16 -12.26
N LYS A 97 -18.46 3.40 -11.47
CA LYS A 97 -18.83 4.76 -11.04
C LYS A 97 -17.91 5.26 -9.94
N ALA A 98 -17.48 4.38 -9.03
CA ALA A 98 -16.55 4.73 -7.98
C ALA A 98 -15.19 5.19 -8.55
N VAL A 99 -14.65 4.48 -9.54
CA VAL A 99 -13.42 4.90 -10.25
C VAL A 99 -13.60 6.24 -10.94
N LEU A 100 -14.72 6.46 -11.63
CA LEU A 100 -15.00 7.77 -12.27
C LEU A 100 -15.04 8.90 -11.24
N LEU A 101 -15.80 8.73 -10.17
CA LEU A 101 -15.95 9.74 -9.12
C LEU A 101 -14.62 10.00 -8.42
N GLY A 102 -13.88 8.95 -8.09
CA GLY A 102 -12.54 9.05 -7.51
C GLY A 102 -11.58 9.83 -8.42
N ALA A 103 -11.57 9.54 -9.73
CA ALA A 103 -10.75 10.25 -10.71
C ALA A 103 -11.11 11.74 -10.81
N VAL A 104 -12.40 12.09 -10.77
CA VAL A 104 -12.85 13.49 -10.77
C VAL A 104 -12.41 14.21 -9.49
N ILE A 105 -12.61 13.58 -8.32
CA ILE A 105 -12.17 14.13 -7.03
C ILE A 105 -10.66 14.34 -7.01
N LEU A 106 -9.87 13.41 -7.58
CA LEU A 106 -8.42 13.56 -7.70
C LEU A 106 -8.03 14.75 -8.58
N CYS A 107 -8.69 14.95 -9.72
CA CYS A 107 -8.45 16.11 -10.58
C CYS A 107 -8.69 17.42 -9.82
N ILE A 108 -9.77 17.50 -9.04
CA ILE A 108 -10.08 18.67 -8.21
C ILE A 108 -9.02 18.83 -7.12
N GLY A 109 -8.68 17.76 -6.40
CA GLY A 109 -7.68 17.78 -5.33
C GLY A 109 -6.32 18.28 -5.82
N HIS A 110 -5.81 17.73 -6.92
CA HIS A 110 -4.57 18.21 -7.52
C HIS A 110 -4.67 19.63 -8.09
N GLY A 111 -5.81 20.01 -8.66
CA GLY A 111 -6.05 21.39 -9.09
C GLY A 111 -5.99 22.39 -7.93
N VAL A 112 -6.53 22.01 -6.76
CA VAL A 112 -6.46 22.82 -5.53
C VAL A 112 -5.03 22.90 -5.00
N LEU A 113 -4.23 21.83 -5.08
CA LEU A 113 -2.82 21.81 -4.66
C LEU A 113 -1.91 22.75 -5.48
N VAL A 114 -2.37 23.25 -6.63
CA VAL A 114 -1.64 24.27 -7.39
C VAL A 114 -1.65 25.62 -6.67
N LEU A 115 -2.68 25.89 -5.85
CA LEU A 115 -2.79 27.14 -5.10
C LEU A 115 -1.75 27.19 -3.98
N THR A 116 -1.29 28.40 -3.66
CA THR A 116 -0.23 28.66 -2.68
C THR A 116 -0.73 28.68 -1.24
N ASP A 117 -2.04 28.83 -1.03
CA ASP A 117 -2.61 28.99 0.30
C ASP A 117 -2.63 27.68 1.12
N VAL A 118 -2.40 27.80 2.42
CA VAL A 118 -2.40 26.66 3.36
C VAL A 118 -3.77 25.95 3.42
N TRP A 119 -4.88 26.69 3.34
CA TRP A 119 -6.22 26.08 3.30
C TRP A 119 -6.39 25.19 2.07
N ALA A 120 -5.82 25.61 0.93
CA ALA A 120 -5.88 24.87 -0.31
C ALA A 120 -5.00 23.62 -0.22
N PHE A 121 -3.81 23.72 0.38
CA PHE A 121 -2.95 22.57 0.64
C PHE A 121 -3.68 21.44 1.39
N TYR A 122 -4.27 21.73 2.56
CA TYR A 122 -5.01 20.72 3.32
C TYR A 122 -6.27 20.21 2.60
N THR A 123 -7.01 21.10 1.93
CA THR A 123 -8.20 20.72 1.15
C THR A 123 -7.81 19.79 0.01
N GLY A 124 -6.73 20.10 -0.70
CA GLY A 124 -6.17 19.30 -1.77
C GLY A 124 -5.77 17.90 -1.30
N LEU A 125 -5.03 17.80 -0.18
CA LEU A 125 -4.68 16.51 0.41
C LEU A 125 -5.91 15.69 0.83
N GLY A 126 -6.91 16.33 1.43
CA GLY A 126 -8.16 15.66 1.81
C GLY A 126 -8.94 15.12 0.61
N LEU A 127 -9.01 15.90 -0.48
CA LEU A 127 -9.60 15.46 -1.74
C LEU A 127 -8.80 14.32 -2.35
N VAL A 128 -7.46 14.37 -2.34
CA VAL A 128 -6.63 13.27 -2.83
C VAL A 128 -6.86 11.99 -2.03
N ILE A 129 -6.93 12.06 -0.69
CA ILE A 129 -7.27 10.90 0.16
C ILE A 129 -8.61 10.29 -0.26
N ALA A 130 -9.66 11.11 -0.39
CA ALA A 130 -10.99 10.65 -0.78
C ALA A 130 -11.02 10.05 -2.20
N GLY A 131 -10.33 10.70 -3.14
CA GLY A 131 -10.26 10.31 -4.53
C GLY A 131 -9.50 8.99 -4.73
N VAL A 132 -8.32 8.84 -4.10
CA VAL A 132 -7.56 7.58 -4.12
C VAL A 132 -8.38 6.48 -3.44
N GLY A 133 -9.03 6.76 -2.31
CA GLY A 133 -9.86 5.80 -1.59
C GLY A 133 -10.98 5.22 -2.45
N LEU A 134 -11.59 6.03 -3.33
CA LEU A 134 -12.61 5.56 -4.28
C LEU A 134 -12.03 4.91 -5.53
N LEU A 135 -10.88 5.35 -6.03
CA LEU A 135 -10.32 4.83 -7.27
C LEU A 135 -9.56 3.51 -7.07
N LYS A 136 -8.58 3.50 -6.16
CA LYS A 136 -7.56 2.43 -6.00
C LYS A 136 -8.13 1.03 -5.75
N PRO A 137 -9.04 0.79 -4.78
CA PRO A 137 -9.57 -0.56 -4.57
C PRO A 137 -10.44 -1.01 -5.75
N ASN A 138 -11.16 -0.08 -6.37
CA ASN A 138 -12.20 -0.38 -7.34
C ASN A 138 -11.66 -0.63 -8.75
N ILE A 139 -10.62 0.09 -9.15
CA ILE A 139 -9.97 -0.15 -10.45
C ILE A 139 -9.28 -1.51 -10.50
N SER A 140 -8.68 -1.95 -9.39
CA SER A 140 -8.07 -3.27 -9.28
C SER A 140 -9.11 -4.40 -9.37
N THR A 141 -10.28 -4.21 -8.73
CA THR A 141 -11.43 -5.12 -8.89
C THR A 141 -11.92 -5.18 -10.34
N MET A 142 -11.95 -4.04 -11.04
CA MET A 142 -12.31 -4.01 -12.46
C MET A 142 -11.32 -4.80 -13.34
N VAL A 143 -10.02 -4.81 -13.03
CA VAL A 143 -9.05 -5.65 -13.75
C VAL A 143 -9.40 -7.12 -13.60
N GLY A 144 -9.72 -7.57 -12.37
CA GLY A 144 -10.19 -8.93 -12.13
C GLY A 144 -11.45 -9.28 -12.94
N GLY A 145 -12.41 -8.35 -12.99
CA GLY A 145 -13.67 -8.52 -13.71
C GLY A 145 -13.56 -8.55 -15.25
N LEU A 146 -12.38 -8.28 -15.83
CA LEU A 146 -12.15 -8.44 -17.27
C LEU A 146 -12.03 -9.91 -17.69
N TYR A 147 -11.69 -10.79 -16.75
CA TYR A 147 -11.41 -12.19 -17.01
C TYR A 147 -12.51 -13.07 -16.42
N LYS A 148 -12.81 -14.17 -17.11
CA LYS A 148 -13.72 -15.18 -16.58
C LYS A 148 -13.05 -15.95 -15.45
N GLU A 149 -13.86 -16.54 -14.59
CA GLU A 149 -13.38 -17.51 -13.62
C GLU A 149 -12.64 -18.66 -14.33
N GLY A 150 -11.45 -19.01 -13.82
CA GLY A 150 -10.55 -20.00 -14.44
C GLY A 150 -9.73 -19.52 -15.64
N ASP A 151 -9.85 -18.26 -16.10
CA ASP A 151 -9.01 -17.76 -17.21
C ASP A 151 -7.55 -17.56 -16.78
N ILE A 152 -6.65 -18.40 -17.31
CA ILE A 152 -5.20 -18.38 -17.03
C ILE A 152 -4.52 -17.04 -17.38
N ARG A 153 -5.16 -16.18 -18.18
CA ARG A 153 -4.63 -14.86 -18.55
C ARG A 153 -4.82 -13.83 -17.45
N ARG A 154 -5.66 -14.10 -16.43
CA ARG A 154 -5.95 -13.17 -15.34
C ARG A 154 -4.69 -12.74 -14.60
N ASP A 155 -3.83 -13.69 -14.23
CA ASP A 155 -2.59 -13.41 -13.49
C ASP A 155 -1.59 -12.58 -14.31
N LYS A 156 -1.48 -12.90 -15.61
CA LYS A 156 -0.71 -12.10 -16.57
C LYS A 156 -1.29 -10.69 -16.72
N GLY A 157 -2.62 -10.56 -16.70
CA GLY A 157 -3.33 -9.28 -16.71
C GLY A 157 -2.97 -8.41 -15.51
N PHE A 158 -3.00 -8.97 -14.30
CA PHE A 158 -2.54 -8.28 -13.09
C PHE A 158 -1.06 -7.92 -13.15
N SER A 159 -0.21 -8.78 -13.74
CA SER A 159 1.22 -8.47 -13.95
C SER A 159 1.41 -7.27 -14.88
N ILE A 160 0.65 -7.19 -15.98
CA ILE A 160 0.66 -6.04 -16.90
C ILE A 160 0.18 -4.78 -16.16
N PHE A 161 -0.92 -4.87 -15.42
CA PHE A 161 -1.45 -3.76 -14.62
C PHE A 161 -0.41 -3.23 -13.62
N TYR A 162 0.31 -4.14 -12.94
CA TYR A 162 1.38 -3.80 -12.00
C TYR A 162 2.58 -3.09 -12.66
N ILE A 163 2.91 -3.44 -13.90
CA ILE A 163 3.92 -2.71 -14.68
C ILE A 163 3.48 -1.25 -14.84
N GLY A 164 2.20 -0.99 -15.10
CA GLY A 164 1.65 0.37 -15.26
C GLY A 164 1.84 1.23 -14.02
N ILE A 165 1.63 0.65 -12.83
CA ILE A 165 1.87 1.33 -11.55
C ILE A 165 3.33 1.80 -11.43
N ASN A 166 4.27 0.89 -11.69
CA ASN A 166 5.70 1.17 -11.57
C ASN A 166 6.20 2.13 -12.65
N THR A 167 5.71 1.99 -13.89
CA THR A 167 6.00 2.93 -14.97
C THR A 167 5.48 4.33 -14.63
N GLY A 168 4.27 4.46 -14.08
CA GLY A 168 3.73 5.74 -13.62
C GLY A 168 4.60 6.40 -12.56
N SER A 169 4.98 5.63 -11.52
CA SER A 169 5.86 6.10 -10.44
C SER A 169 7.25 6.56 -10.93
N LEU A 170 7.87 5.75 -11.80
CA LEU A 170 9.18 6.04 -12.38
C LEU A 170 9.16 7.33 -13.20
N ILE A 171 8.18 7.47 -14.11
CA ILE A 171 8.10 8.65 -14.97
C ILE A 171 7.74 9.88 -14.14
N ALA A 172 6.87 9.77 -13.14
CA ALA A 172 6.49 10.91 -12.30
C ALA A 172 7.67 11.49 -11.53
N THR A 173 8.41 10.65 -10.82
CA THR A 173 9.52 11.10 -9.98
C THR A 173 10.67 11.69 -10.80
N LEU A 174 10.87 11.24 -12.05
CA LEU A 174 11.79 11.85 -13.00
C LEU A 174 11.26 13.20 -13.54
N VAL A 175 10.08 13.20 -14.15
CA VAL A 175 9.57 14.38 -14.87
C VAL A 175 9.16 15.50 -13.91
N ILE A 176 8.48 15.18 -12.82
CA ILE A 176 8.11 16.20 -11.82
C ILE A 176 9.35 16.74 -11.11
N GLY A 177 10.35 15.89 -10.82
CA GLY A 177 11.62 16.34 -10.27
C GLY A 177 12.29 17.40 -11.14
N PHE A 178 12.30 17.19 -12.47
CA PHE A 178 12.81 18.18 -13.42
C PHE A 178 11.95 19.45 -13.44
N VAL A 179 10.62 19.32 -13.49
CA VAL A 179 9.73 20.49 -13.52
C VAL A 179 9.85 21.35 -12.26
N VAL A 180 10.01 20.75 -11.08
CA VAL A 180 10.18 21.52 -9.85
C VAL A 180 11.53 22.24 -9.81
N ALA A 181 12.59 21.63 -10.34
CA ALA A 181 13.90 22.28 -10.42
C ALA A 181 13.88 23.52 -11.32
N GLU A 182 13.15 23.48 -12.45
CA GLU A 182 13.15 24.56 -13.44
C GLU A 182 12.00 25.58 -13.27
N TYR A 183 10.83 25.12 -12.82
CA TYR A 183 9.58 25.90 -12.80
C TYR A 183 8.96 26.02 -11.40
N GLY A 184 9.53 25.37 -10.39
CA GLY A 184 9.14 25.48 -8.99
C GLY A 184 8.00 24.56 -8.52
N TRP A 185 7.70 24.63 -7.22
CA TRP A 185 6.80 23.69 -6.52
C TRP A 185 5.41 23.56 -7.15
N HIS A 186 4.75 24.68 -7.42
CA HIS A 186 3.37 24.70 -7.92
C HIS A 186 3.26 24.22 -9.36
N ALA A 187 4.31 24.37 -10.17
CA ALA A 187 4.38 23.75 -11.49
C ALA A 187 4.46 22.22 -11.37
N GLY A 188 5.19 21.71 -10.37
CA GLY A 188 5.23 20.29 -10.04
C GLY A 188 3.87 19.75 -9.61
N PHE A 189 3.18 20.41 -8.67
CA PHE A 189 1.81 20.05 -8.28
C PHE A 189 0.83 20.14 -9.46
N GLY A 190 0.98 21.16 -10.31
CA GLY A 190 0.18 21.33 -11.53
C GLY A 190 0.39 20.22 -12.55
N LEU A 191 1.63 19.77 -12.75
CA LEU A 191 1.92 18.66 -13.65
C LEU A 191 1.29 17.34 -13.15
N ALA A 192 1.30 17.09 -11.84
CA ALA A 192 0.55 15.96 -11.27
C ALA A 192 -0.95 16.07 -11.61
N GLY A 193 -1.55 17.26 -11.45
CA GLY A 193 -2.94 17.51 -11.83
C GLY A 193 -3.24 17.28 -13.32
N ILE A 194 -2.36 17.75 -14.20
CA ILE A 194 -2.48 17.51 -15.66
C ILE A 194 -2.46 16.01 -15.96
N ALA A 195 -1.52 15.27 -15.37
CA ALA A 195 -1.44 13.82 -15.51
C ALA A 195 -2.73 13.12 -15.04
N MET A 196 -3.31 13.54 -13.91
CA MET A 196 -4.58 13.01 -13.44
C MET A 196 -5.74 13.28 -14.41
N VAL A 197 -5.79 14.48 -15.01
CA VAL A 197 -6.78 14.81 -16.06
C VAL A 197 -6.61 13.90 -17.28
N LEU A 198 -5.37 13.60 -17.70
CA LEU A 198 -5.12 12.63 -18.76
C LEU A 198 -5.65 11.23 -18.39
N GLY A 199 -5.43 10.78 -17.15
CA GLY A 199 -6.00 9.55 -16.62
C GLY A 199 -7.53 9.52 -16.70
N LEU A 200 -8.19 10.61 -16.31
CA LEU A 200 -9.64 10.76 -16.40
C LEU A 200 -10.13 10.70 -17.86
N ILE A 201 -9.46 11.39 -18.79
CA ILE A 201 -9.78 11.36 -20.22
C ILE A 201 -9.66 9.93 -20.78
N VAL A 202 -8.57 9.23 -20.46
CA VAL A 202 -8.37 7.83 -20.84
C VAL A 202 -9.51 6.95 -20.33
N TYR A 203 -9.89 7.13 -19.06
CA TYR A 203 -10.98 6.36 -18.45
C TYR A 203 -12.32 6.63 -19.13
N LEU A 204 -12.68 7.90 -19.33
CA LEU A 204 -13.91 8.34 -20.01
C LEU A 204 -14.01 7.77 -21.42
N TYR A 205 -12.95 7.92 -22.22
CA TYR A 205 -12.88 7.33 -23.56
C TYR A 205 -12.98 5.80 -23.53
N GLY A 206 -12.35 5.19 -22.54
CA GLY A 206 -12.24 3.75 -22.38
C GLY A 206 -13.49 3.06 -21.84
N GLN A 207 -14.48 3.79 -21.30
CA GLN A 207 -15.71 3.21 -20.74
C GLN A 207 -16.48 2.31 -21.70
N LYS A 208 -16.36 2.56 -23.02
CA LYS A 208 -16.95 1.74 -24.08
C LYS A 208 -16.36 0.32 -24.16
N TYR A 209 -15.15 0.11 -23.66
CA TYR A 209 -14.48 -1.19 -23.56
C TYR A 209 -14.71 -1.88 -22.20
N LEU A 210 -15.42 -1.22 -21.29
CA LEU A 210 -15.69 -1.67 -19.91
C LEU A 210 -17.21 -1.82 -19.66
N LYS A 211 -17.97 -2.32 -20.65
CA LYS A 211 -19.44 -2.38 -20.56
C LYS A 211 -19.93 -3.40 -19.53
N ASN A 212 -19.25 -4.53 -19.41
CA ASN A 212 -19.67 -5.65 -18.56
C ASN A 212 -18.83 -5.76 -17.28
N VAL A 213 -18.11 -4.70 -16.92
CA VAL A 213 -17.12 -4.71 -15.83
C VAL A 213 -17.42 -3.59 -14.85
N GLY A 214 -17.46 -3.92 -13.56
CA GLY A 214 -17.66 -2.95 -12.48
C GLY A 214 -19.05 -2.31 -12.42
N SER A 215 -20.05 -2.89 -13.09
CA SER A 215 -21.44 -2.55 -12.88
C SER A 215 -21.89 -3.08 -11.52
N LEU A 216 -22.73 -2.33 -10.81
CA LEU A 216 -23.34 -2.80 -9.57
C LEU A 216 -24.15 -4.07 -9.86
N LEU A 217 -23.64 -5.22 -9.42
CA LEU A 217 -24.34 -6.48 -9.50
C LEU A 217 -25.41 -6.46 -8.40
N LYS A 218 -26.67 -6.78 -8.74
CA LYS A 218 -27.64 -7.13 -7.70
C LYS A 218 -27.19 -8.49 -7.16
N ALA A 219 -26.75 -8.54 -5.91
CA ALA A 219 -26.47 -9.81 -5.24
C ALA A 219 -27.71 -10.70 -5.33
N GLU A 220 -27.62 -11.84 -6.03
CA GLU A 220 -28.72 -12.80 -6.13
C GLU A 220 -28.98 -13.50 -4.78
N ASN A 221 -27.99 -13.55 -3.88
CA ASN A 221 -28.12 -14.03 -2.51
C ASN A 221 -27.54 -13.01 -1.51
N LYS A 222 -28.41 -12.32 -0.76
CA LYS A 222 -28.01 -11.41 0.33
C LYS A 222 -27.50 -12.14 1.58
N ASP A 223 -27.75 -13.44 1.69
CA ASP A 223 -27.47 -14.20 2.91
C ASP A 223 -25.99 -14.59 3.08
N ASP A 224 -25.21 -14.59 1.98
CA ASP A 224 -23.77 -14.91 1.99
C ASP A 224 -22.86 -13.68 2.19
N GLU A 225 -23.40 -12.46 2.09
CA GLU A 225 -22.62 -11.25 2.37
C GLU A 225 -22.37 -11.07 3.87
N ILE A 226 -21.09 -10.99 4.26
CA ILE A 226 -20.74 -10.59 5.62
C ILE A 226 -21.26 -9.19 5.90
N SER A 227 -22.22 -9.09 6.81
CA SER A 227 -22.62 -7.83 7.41
C SER A 227 -21.70 -7.48 8.58
N TYR A 228 -20.92 -6.40 8.45
CA TYR A 228 -20.17 -5.81 9.57
C TYR A 228 -21.06 -5.58 10.79
N GLY A 229 -22.30 -5.12 10.56
CA GLY A 229 -23.27 -4.90 11.63
C GLY A 229 -23.66 -6.17 12.37
N LYS A 230 -23.70 -7.32 11.67
CA LYS A 230 -23.95 -8.62 12.31
C LYS A 230 -22.79 -9.04 13.21
N LEU A 231 -21.54 -8.94 12.72
CA LEU A 231 -20.35 -9.26 13.52
C LEU A 231 -20.21 -8.36 14.76
N TYR A 232 -20.44 -7.05 14.62
CA TYR A 232 -20.47 -6.14 15.77
C TYR A 232 -21.69 -6.37 16.69
N GLY A 233 -22.83 -6.80 16.16
CA GLY A 233 -23.98 -7.20 16.98
C GLY A 233 -23.70 -8.46 17.82
N GLU A 234 -22.98 -9.43 17.25
CA GLU A 234 -22.56 -10.65 17.93
C GLU A 234 -21.49 -10.38 19.01
N LEU A 235 -20.75 -9.27 18.94
CA LEU A 235 -19.81 -8.84 19.98
C LEU A 235 -20.52 -8.62 21.33
N PHE A 236 -21.71 -8.01 21.33
CA PHE A 236 -22.50 -7.80 22.55
C PHE A 236 -22.99 -9.11 23.18
N ARG A 237 -23.03 -10.20 22.41
CA ARG A 237 -23.37 -11.56 22.89
C ARG A 237 -22.14 -12.37 23.31
N SER A 238 -20.96 -11.77 23.29
CA SER A 238 -19.67 -12.45 23.45
C SER A 238 -18.91 -11.87 24.65
N PRO A 239 -19.12 -12.37 25.89
CA PRO A 239 -18.66 -11.70 27.11
C PRO A 239 -17.15 -11.42 27.15
N MET A 240 -16.32 -12.41 26.78
CA MET A 240 -14.87 -12.25 26.76
C MET A 240 -14.42 -11.19 25.74
N GLN A 241 -14.90 -11.28 24.50
CA GLN A 241 -14.55 -10.32 23.44
C GLN A 241 -15.05 -8.91 23.76
N LEU A 242 -16.23 -8.80 24.38
CA LEU A 242 -16.80 -7.53 24.83
C LEU A 242 -15.97 -6.88 25.94
N VAL A 243 -15.52 -7.66 26.92
CA VAL A 243 -14.64 -7.17 28.00
C VAL A 243 -13.30 -6.68 27.42
N VAL A 244 -12.67 -7.47 26.56
CA VAL A 244 -11.40 -7.06 25.91
C VAL A 244 -11.61 -5.79 25.08
N THR A 245 -12.69 -5.71 24.31
CA THR A 245 -13.00 -4.51 23.51
C THR A 245 -13.29 -3.30 24.41
N GLY A 246 -13.99 -3.48 25.53
CA GLY A 246 -14.24 -2.42 26.52
C GLY A 246 -12.95 -1.88 27.12
N ILE A 247 -11.99 -2.76 27.47
CA ILE A 247 -10.66 -2.35 27.94
C ILE A 247 -9.92 -1.56 26.85
N LEU A 248 -9.94 -2.04 25.60
CA LEU A 248 -9.30 -1.35 24.48
C LEU A 248 -9.93 0.03 24.19
N ILE A 249 -11.25 0.17 24.34
CA ILE A 249 -11.94 1.47 24.23
C ILE A 249 -11.48 2.41 25.35
N ILE A 250 -11.41 1.94 26.60
CA ILE A 250 -10.90 2.76 27.72
C ILE A 250 -9.47 3.20 27.44
N LEU A 251 -8.60 2.29 27.02
CA LEU A 251 -7.22 2.63 26.63
C LEU A 251 -7.16 3.62 25.48
N SER A 252 -8.08 3.52 24.51
CA SER A 252 -8.18 4.48 23.41
C SER A 252 -8.60 5.88 23.89
N ILE A 253 -9.54 5.95 24.84
CA ILE A 253 -9.98 7.22 25.46
C ILE A 253 -8.86 7.83 26.31
N VAL A 254 -8.13 7.01 27.07
CA VAL A 254 -6.94 7.45 27.81
C VAL A 254 -5.89 7.97 26.84
N GLY A 255 -5.61 7.23 25.76
CA GLY A 255 -4.69 7.64 24.72
C GLY A 255 -5.10 8.96 24.06
N TRP A 256 -6.39 9.15 23.78
CA TRP A 256 -6.93 10.44 23.31
C TRP A 256 -6.57 11.58 24.28
N TYR A 257 -6.85 11.41 25.58
CA TYR A 257 -6.59 12.43 26.58
C TYR A 257 -5.11 12.86 26.64
N PHE A 258 -4.17 11.93 26.38
CA PHE A 258 -2.74 12.18 26.49
C PHE A 258 -2.00 12.46 25.16
N MET A 259 -2.53 12.05 24.01
CA MET A 259 -1.84 12.08 22.70
C MET A 259 -2.62 12.83 21.61
N ASP A 260 -3.50 13.75 21.99
CA ASP A 260 -4.40 14.48 21.09
C ASP A 260 -5.48 13.64 20.39
N TRP A 261 -6.43 14.35 19.78
CA TRP A 261 -7.61 13.78 19.15
C TRP A 261 -7.31 12.85 17.97
N GLY A 262 -6.24 13.12 17.22
CA GLY A 262 -5.83 12.29 16.07
C GLY A 262 -5.47 10.86 16.50
N PHE A 263 -4.64 10.72 17.55
CA PHE A 263 -4.29 9.41 18.10
C PHE A 263 -5.47 8.75 18.81
N GLY A 264 -6.35 9.52 19.46
CA GLY A 264 -7.60 9.02 20.00
C GLY A 264 -8.46 8.31 18.94
N LEU A 265 -8.68 8.95 17.78
CA LEU A 265 -9.40 8.34 16.66
C LEU A 265 -8.67 7.13 16.08
N LEU A 266 -7.34 7.19 15.97
CA LEU A 266 -6.53 6.06 15.51
C LEU A 266 -6.66 4.84 16.42
N PHE A 267 -6.60 5.02 17.74
CA PHE A 267 -6.75 3.92 18.70
C PHE A 267 -8.16 3.34 18.70
N LEU A 268 -9.19 4.17 18.56
CA LEU A 268 -10.56 3.70 18.37
C LEU A 268 -10.71 2.88 17.08
N PHE A 269 -10.08 3.33 15.98
CA PHE A 269 -10.07 2.59 14.71
C PHE A 269 -9.36 1.23 14.84
N ILE A 270 -8.17 1.19 15.47
CA ILE A 270 -7.45 -0.06 15.74
C ILE A 270 -8.28 -0.98 16.64
N THR A 271 -8.95 -0.43 17.65
CA THR A 271 -9.84 -1.18 18.54
C THR A 271 -11.01 -1.78 17.77
N ALA A 272 -11.62 -1.03 16.84
CA ALA A 272 -12.70 -1.53 16.00
C ALA A 272 -12.25 -2.68 15.08
N ILE A 273 -11.04 -2.60 14.51
CA ILE A 273 -10.44 -3.68 13.72
C ILE A 273 -10.12 -4.89 14.61
N ALA A 274 -9.52 -4.68 15.78
CA ALA A 274 -9.17 -5.75 16.71
C ALA A 274 -10.42 -6.50 17.17
N ALA A 275 -11.50 -5.77 17.51
CA ALA A 275 -12.80 -6.35 17.85
C ALA A 275 -13.36 -7.19 16.70
N LEU A 276 -13.29 -6.69 15.47
CA LEU A 276 -13.71 -7.42 14.28
C LEU A 276 -12.90 -8.70 14.09
N MET A 277 -11.56 -8.65 14.23
CA MET A 277 -10.69 -9.82 14.11
C MET A 277 -10.95 -10.87 15.18
N MET A 278 -11.20 -10.45 16.42
CA MET A 278 -11.59 -11.37 17.51
C MET A 278 -12.91 -12.07 17.22
N MET A 279 -13.88 -11.35 16.63
CA MET A 279 -15.16 -11.94 16.24
C MET A 279 -15.02 -12.92 15.09
N ILE A 280 -14.22 -12.58 14.07
CA ILE A 280 -13.92 -13.50 12.97
C ILE A 280 -13.28 -14.77 13.52
N TYR A 281 -12.21 -14.64 14.32
CA TYR A 281 -11.54 -15.79 14.92
C TYR A 281 -12.49 -16.70 15.72
N LYS A 282 -13.48 -16.10 16.41
CA LYS A 282 -14.49 -16.84 17.16
C LYS A 282 -15.45 -17.61 16.24
N ASP A 283 -15.88 -17.00 15.14
CA ASP A 283 -16.80 -17.59 14.16
C ASP A 283 -16.15 -18.72 13.33
N LEU A 284 -14.81 -18.81 13.30
CA LEU A 284 -14.14 -19.87 12.54
C LEU A 284 -14.49 -21.27 13.05
N PRO A 285 -14.90 -22.20 12.15
CA PRO A 285 -15.52 -23.47 12.54
C PRO A 285 -14.51 -24.50 13.06
N SER A 286 -13.27 -24.47 12.58
CA SER A 286 -12.26 -25.49 12.88
C SER A 286 -10.98 -24.90 13.48
N ARG A 287 -10.20 -25.75 14.16
CA ARG A 287 -8.88 -25.36 14.67
C ARG A 287 -7.91 -25.01 13.54
N ILE A 288 -8.04 -25.66 12.39
CA ILE A 288 -7.22 -25.40 11.20
C ILE A 288 -7.41 -23.95 10.72
N PHE A 289 -8.66 -23.51 10.57
CA PHE A 289 -8.94 -22.13 10.17
C PHE A 289 -8.44 -21.12 11.22
N LYS A 290 -8.58 -21.43 12.51
CA LYS A 290 -8.06 -20.58 13.60
C LYS A 290 -6.55 -20.44 13.56
N ASP A 291 -5.83 -21.54 13.36
CA ASP A 291 -4.37 -21.53 13.26
C ASP A 291 -3.91 -20.74 12.02
N ARG A 292 -4.54 -20.97 10.85
CA ARG A 292 -4.26 -20.20 9.61
C ARG A 292 -4.51 -18.71 9.82
N PHE A 293 -5.62 -18.36 10.45
CA PHE A 293 -5.97 -16.97 10.74
C PHE A 293 -4.96 -16.29 11.67
N MET A 294 -4.42 -16.98 12.67
CA MET A 294 -3.38 -16.42 13.53
C MET A 294 -2.10 -16.10 12.76
N VAL A 295 -1.69 -16.97 11.84
CA VAL A 295 -0.52 -16.71 10.98
C VAL A 295 -0.81 -15.57 9.99
N LEU A 296 -2.05 -15.47 9.51
CA LEU A 296 -2.48 -14.34 8.69
C LEU A 296 -2.37 -13.01 9.45
N LEU A 297 -2.83 -12.93 10.69
CA LEU A 297 -2.66 -11.73 11.53
C LEU A 297 -1.18 -11.40 11.75
N LEU A 298 -0.33 -12.41 11.91
CA LEU A 298 1.12 -12.21 12.02
C LEU A 298 1.70 -11.60 10.74
N SER A 299 1.20 -12.00 9.57
CA SER A 299 1.62 -11.41 8.30
C SER A 299 1.27 -9.92 8.18
N PHE A 300 0.19 -9.47 8.83
CA PHE A 300 -0.15 -8.04 8.93
C PHE A 300 0.84 -7.29 9.82
N ILE A 301 1.30 -7.89 10.92
CA ILE A 301 2.36 -7.31 11.76
C ILE A 301 3.67 -7.19 10.97
N MET A 302 4.06 -8.24 10.23
CA MET A 302 5.21 -8.19 9.33
C MET A 302 5.09 -7.08 8.27
N THR A 303 3.88 -6.89 7.75
CA THR A 303 3.55 -5.81 6.80
C THR A 303 3.74 -4.43 7.44
N ILE A 304 3.21 -4.20 8.65
CA ILE A 304 3.37 -2.93 9.38
C ILE A 304 4.86 -2.62 9.60
N ILE A 305 5.65 -3.62 10.03
CA ILE A 305 7.09 -3.47 10.26
C ILE A 305 7.81 -3.08 8.97
N PHE A 306 7.53 -3.81 7.88
CA PHE A 306 8.17 -3.55 6.60
C PHE A 306 7.88 -2.14 6.10
N TRP A 307 6.60 -1.74 6.03
CA TRP A 307 6.23 -0.42 5.54
C TRP A 307 6.64 0.71 6.50
N GLY A 308 6.70 0.45 7.81
CA GLY A 308 7.22 1.39 8.80
C GLY A 308 8.69 1.80 8.59
N ALA A 309 9.48 0.89 8.02
CA ALA A 309 10.85 1.18 7.63
C ALA A 309 10.94 1.63 6.15
N PHE A 310 10.28 0.94 5.23
CA PHE A 310 10.36 1.22 3.80
C PHE A 310 9.89 2.65 3.45
N GLU A 311 8.83 3.14 4.11
CA GLU A 311 8.21 4.44 3.77
C GLU A 311 9.00 5.66 4.26
N GLN A 312 10.15 5.46 4.92
CA GLN A 312 11.13 6.53 5.16
C GLN A 312 11.63 7.16 3.85
N ALA A 313 11.56 6.43 2.73
CA ALA A 313 11.96 6.88 1.41
C ALA A 313 11.32 8.22 0.98
N GLY A 314 10.02 8.41 1.26
CA GLY A 314 9.33 9.67 0.95
C GLY A 314 9.35 10.70 2.09
N GLY A 315 9.77 10.28 3.29
CA GLY A 315 9.89 11.10 4.49
C GLY A 315 11.34 11.45 4.81
N LEU A 316 11.88 10.87 5.89
CA LEU A 316 13.19 11.22 6.46
C LEU A 316 14.33 11.09 5.44
N MET A 317 14.35 10.04 4.62
CA MET A 317 15.39 9.87 3.59
C MET A 317 15.30 10.95 2.51
N ASN A 318 14.10 11.45 2.22
CA ASN A 318 13.89 12.51 1.23
C ASN A 318 14.50 13.83 1.73
N LEU A 319 14.25 14.19 3.00
CA LEU A 319 14.87 15.36 3.65
C LEU A 319 16.39 15.23 3.75
N TYR A 320 16.87 14.04 4.11
CA TYR A 320 18.31 13.75 4.15
C TYR A 320 18.96 13.97 2.79
N THR A 321 18.34 13.44 1.74
CA THR A 321 18.84 13.56 0.36
C THR A 321 18.88 15.03 -0.10
N ASP A 322 17.90 15.85 0.32
CA ASP A 322 17.85 17.27 -0.05
C ASP A 322 18.97 18.09 0.58
N SER A 323 19.24 17.83 1.86
CA SER A 323 20.04 18.69 2.73
C SER A 323 21.47 18.20 3.00
N LYS A 324 21.74 16.90 2.88
CA LYS A 324 22.98 16.26 3.37
C LYS A 324 23.70 15.42 2.33
N THR A 325 23.17 15.32 1.11
CA THR A 325 23.74 14.50 0.05
C THR A 325 24.26 15.38 -1.08
N ASP A 326 25.48 15.09 -1.55
CA ASP A 326 26.00 15.65 -2.79
C ASP A 326 25.26 15.00 -3.96
N ARG A 327 24.41 15.81 -4.59
CA ARG A 327 23.56 15.43 -5.72
C ARG A 327 24.17 15.82 -7.06
N MET A 328 25.45 16.23 -7.12
CA MET A 328 26.11 16.58 -8.36
C MET A 328 26.45 15.33 -9.19
N LEU A 329 25.87 15.23 -10.38
CA LEU A 329 26.13 14.17 -11.35
C LEU A 329 26.53 14.79 -12.69
N PHE A 330 27.77 14.57 -13.11
CA PHE A 330 28.31 15.11 -14.37
C PHE A 330 28.14 16.65 -14.52
N GLY A 331 28.22 17.40 -13.42
CA GLY A 331 28.08 18.85 -13.42
C GLY A 331 26.63 19.36 -13.35
N TRP A 332 25.64 18.47 -13.24
CA TRP A 332 24.24 18.81 -13.04
C TRP A 332 23.78 18.33 -11.66
N GLU A 333 23.08 19.19 -10.92
CA GLU A 333 22.50 18.82 -9.63
C GLU A 333 21.21 18.01 -9.86
N VAL A 334 21.24 16.73 -9.51
CA VAL A 334 20.10 15.83 -9.63
C VAL A 334 19.02 16.26 -8.63
N PRO A 335 17.79 16.58 -9.07
CA PRO A 335 16.71 16.94 -8.15
C PRO A 335 16.41 15.79 -7.17
N THR A 336 16.30 16.12 -5.88
CA THR A 336 16.06 15.18 -4.77
C THR A 336 14.94 14.18 -5.07
N VAL A 337 13.84 14.68 -5.63
CA VAL A 337 12.63 13.93 -6.00
C VAL A 337 12.94 12.75 -6.94
N MET A 338 13.95 12.89 -7.82
CA MET A 338 14.32 11.84 -8.77
C MET A 338 14.91 10.61 -8.10
N PHE A 339 15.45 10.72 -6.87
CA PHE A 339 15.94 9.54 -6.14
C PHE A 339 14.84 8.53 -5.83
N GLN A 340 13.59 8.98 -5.69
CA GLN A 340 12.45 8.07 -5.49
C GLN A 340 12.17 7.21 -6.74
N SER A 341 12.66 7.62 -7.91
CA SER A 341 12.54 6.85 -9.15
C SER A 341 13.36 5.55 -9.10
N LEU A 342 14.37 5.48 -8.23
CA LEU A 342 15.23 4.31 -8.07
C LEU A 342 14.41 3.09 -7.64
N ASN A 343 13.42 3.25 -6.75
CA ASN A 343 12.59 2.13 -6.34
C ASN A 343 11.82 1.52 -7.52
N ALA A 344 11.06 2.32 -8.25
CA ALA A 344 10.30 1.84 -9.41
C ALA A 344 11.21 1.27 -10.52
N GLY A 345 12.35 1.91 -10.77
CA GLY A 345 13.36 1.43 -11.72
C GLY A 345 13.94 0.07 -11.31
N PHE A 346 14.30 -0.09 -10.05
CA PHE A 346 14.79 -1.37 -9.52
C PHE A 346 13.71 -2.45 -9.49
N ILE A 347 12.43 -2.13 -9.26
CA ILE A 347 11.35 -3.11 -9.41
C ILE A 347 11.34 -3.65 -10.84
N ILE A 348 11.35 -2.76 -11.85
CA ILE A 348 11.31 -3.16 -13.26
C ILE A 348 12.53 -4.03 -13.63
N ILE A 349 13.72 -3.70 -13.12
CA ILE A 349 14.96 -4.43 -13.42
C ILE A 349 15.02 -5.78 -12.68
N PHE A 350 14.67 -5.80 -11.39
CA PHE A 350 14.97 -6.92 -10.50
C PHE A 350 13.76 -7.84 -10.19
N ALA A 351 12.52 -7.45 -10.51
CA ALA A 351 11.33 -8.26 -10.21
C ALA A 351 11.45 -9.70 -10.73
N THR A 352 11.80 -9.85 -12.01
CA THR A 352 11.98 -11.18 -12.64
C THR A 352 13.14 -11.96 -12.03
N ILE A 353 14.21 -11.27 -11.62
CA ILE A 353 15.40 -11.90 -11.02
C ILE A 353 15.04 -12.47 -9.64
N VAL A 354 14.39 -11.67 -8.79
CA VAL A 354 13.96 -12.09 -7.45
C VAL A 354 12.89 -13.18 -7.51
N ALA A 355 11.91 -13.07 -8.41
CA ALA A 355 10.91 -14.12 -8.62
C ALA A 355 11.57 -15.45 -9.04
N ASN A 356 12.51 -15.40 -9.99
CA ASN A 356 13.25 -16.58 -10.44
C ASN A 356 14.14 -17.18 -9.36
N PHE A 357 14.74 -16.36 -8.49
CA PHE A 357 15.50 -16.84 -7.34
C PHE A 357 14.62 -17.72 -6.43
N TRP A 358 13.44 -17.24 -6.06
CA TRP A 358 12.51 -17.99 -5.22
C TRP A 358 11.93 -19.23 -5.91
N ALA A 359 11.61 -19.12 -7.21
CA ALA A 359 11.13 -20.26 -7.99
C ALA A 359 12.20 -21.37 -8.09
N LYS A 360 13.44 -21.03 -8.43
CA LYS A 360 14.56 -21.98 -8.47
C LYS A 360 14.83 -22.60 -7.10
N ARG A 361 14.67 -21.83 -6.03
CA ARG A 361 14.80 -22.34 -4.66
C ARG A 361 13.73 -23.40 -4.34
N LYS A 362 12.46 -23.12 -4.68
CA LYS A 362 11.34 -24.07 -4.53
C LYS A 362 11.56 -25.33 -5.35
N LEU A 363 11.97 -25.21 -6.62
CA LEU A 363 12.26 -26.34 -7.51
C LEU A 363 13.40 -27.25 -7.01
N LYS A 364 14.36 -26.69 -6.25
CA LYS A 364 15.43 -27.47 -5.61
C LYS A 364 15.02 -28.11 -4.28
N GLY A 365 13.73 -28.09 -3.93
CA GLY A 365 13.23 -28.60 -2.65
C GLY A 365 13.73 -27.83 -1.43
N LYS A 366 14.27 -26.61 -1.62
CA LYS A 366 14.72 -25.75 -0.52
C LYS A 366 13.55 -24.92 0.02
N GLU A 367 13.63 -24.58 1.30
CA GLU A 367 12.58 -23.81 1.99
C GLU A 367 12.30 -22.48 1.29
N ALA A 368 11.04 -22.25 0.92
CA ALA A 368 10.58 -21.10 0.14
C ALA A 368 9.13 -20.69 0.49
N SER A 369 8.69 -21.00 1.71
CA SER A 369 7.40 -20.56 2.28
C SER A 369 7.27 -19.03 2.29
N SER A 370 6.02 -18.55 2.28
CA SER A 370 5.74 -17.12 2.28
C SER A 370 6.35 -16.42 3.49
N ILE A 371 6.23 -17.01 4.68
CA ILE A 371 6.78 -16.45 5.93
C ILE A 371 8.29 -16.24 5.84
N LEU A 372 9.04 -17.20 5.27
CA LEU A 372 10.47 -17.04 5.06
C LEU A 372 10.77 -15.88 4.10
N LYS A 373 10.04 -15.79 2.98
CA LYS A 373 10.23 -14.70 2.01
C LYS A 373 9.97 -13.34 2.64
N MET A 374 8.89 -13.21 3.41
CA MET A 374 8.55 -11.98 4.11
C MET A 374 9.61 -11.61 5.16
N ALA A 375 10.07 -12.58 5.96
CA ALA A 375 11.11 -12.35 6.97
C ALA A 375 12.44 -11.93 6.33
N MET A 376 12.85 -12.60 5.25
CA MET A 376 14.01 -12.19 4.46
C MET A 376 13.82 -10.80 3.85
N GLY A 377 12.62 -10.48 3.38
CA GLY A 377 12.29 -9.14 2.86
C GLY A 377 12.51 -8.04 3.88
N ILE A 378 12.05 -8.24 5.12
CA ILE A 378 12.27 -7.31 6.24
C ILE A 378 13.76 -7.14 6.52
N ILE A 379 14.53 -8.23 6.58
CA ILE A 379 15.98 -8.16 6.83
C ILE A 379 16.70 -7.43 5.70
N ILE A 380 16.43 -7.80 4.44
CA ILE A 380 17.08 -7.22 3.27
C ILE A 380 16.79 -5.72 3.18
N MET A 381 15.54 -5.31 3.40
CA MET A 381 15.19 -3.89 3.48
C MET A 381 15.89 -3.22 4.67
N GLY A 382 15.98 -3.88 5.82
CA GLY A 382 16.72 -3.39 6.99
C GLY A 382 18.18 -3.08 6.67
N PHE A 383 18.84 -3.97 5.92
CA PHE A 383 20.20 -3.77 5.43
C PHE A 383 20.36 -2.55 4.51
N GLY A 384 19.30 -2.07 3.86
CA GLY A 384 19.35 -0.80 3.13
C GLY A 384 19.69 0.39 4.03
N PHE A 385 19.23 0.37 5.29
CA PHE A 385 19.55 1.41 6.27
C PHE A 385 21.00 1.37 6.74
N LEU A 386 21.75 0.28 6.52
CA LEU A 386 23.21 0.29 6.75
C LEU A 386 23.90 1.32 5.84
N PHE A 387 23.45 1.44 4.59
CA PHE A 387 23.99 2.44 3.66
C PHE A 387 23.59 3.85 4.08
N MET A 388 22.41 4.03 4.68
CA MET A 388 22.02 5.32 5.27
C MET A 388 22.86 5.66 6.51
N VAL A 389 23.21 4.68 7.34
CA VAL A 389 24.16 4.90 8.44
C VAL A 389 25.52 5.34 7.91
N PHE A 390 26.03 4.71 6.85
CA PHE A 390 27.28 5.14 6.21
C PHE A 390 27.18 6.54 5.60
N ALA A 391 26.04 6.90 5.01
CA ALA A 391 25.80 8.25 4.52
C ALA A 391 25.92 9.28 5.66
N VAL A 392 25.26 9.02 6.81
CA VAL A 392 25.31 9.92 7.97
C VAL A 392 26.75 10.05 8.50
N MET A 393 27.47 8.94 8.63
CA MET A 393 28.87 8.95 9.07
C MET A 393 29.79 9.72 8.11
N GLU A 394 29.54 9.64 6.80
CA GLU A 394 30.27 10.43 5.80
C GLU A 394 29.93 11.91 5.95
N PHE A 395 28.64 12.26 6.00
CA PHE A 395 28.19 13.64 6.23
C PHE A 395 28.80 14.26 7.48
N GLU A 396 28.83 13.55 8.61
CA GLU A 396 29.44 14.04 9.85
C GLU A 396 30.95 14.32 9.72
N LYS A 397 31.63 13.63 8.81
CA LYS A 397 33.07 13.77 8.58
C LYS A 397 33.40 14.82 7.52
N SER A 398 32.65 14.88 6.42
CA SER A 398 32.95 15.72 5.24
C SER A 398 31.98 16.87 5.01
N GLY A 399 30.87 16.96 5.76
CA GLY A 399 29.81 17.95 5.56
C GLY A 399 28.85 17.63 4.41
N THR A 400 29.09 16.54 3.67
CA THR A 400 28.20 16.01 2.62
C THR A 400 28.41 14.51 2.47
N SER A 401 27.38 13.78 2.08
CA SER A 401 27.40 12.34 1.81
C SER A 401 27.27 12.02 0.32
N SER A 402 27.84 10.89 -0.12
CA SER A 402 27.69 10.43 -1.50
C SER A 402 26.26 9.97 -1.81
N MET A 403 25.72 10.40 -2.95
CA MET A 403 24.46 9.87 -3.47
C MET A 403 24.45 8.35 -3.71
N LEU A 404 25.62 7.70 -3.83
CA LEU A 404 25.70 6.26 -4.02
C LEU A 404 25.14 5.48 -2.82
N TRP A 405 25.24 6.02 -1.60
CA TRP A 405 24.63 5.42 -0.42
C TRP A 405 23.12 5.31 -0.55
N LEU A 406 22.48 6.34 -1.10
CA LEU A 406 21.05 6.36 -1.36
C LEU A 406 20.70 5.32 -2.44
N VAL A 407 21.50 5.23 -3.51
CA VAL A 407 21.31 4.21 -4.57
C VAL A 407 21.33 2.79 -3.99
N PHE A 408 22.29 2.48 -3.12
CA PHE A 408 22.34 1.17 -2.46
C PHE A 408 21.19 0.98 -1.46
N ALA A 409 20.82 2.00 -0.67
CA ALA A 409 19.67 1.91 0.22
C ALA A 409 18.38 1.56 -0.55
N TYR A 410 18.09 2.29 -1.63
CA TYR A 410 16.93 2.02 -2.50
C TYR A 410 16.99 0.64 -3.15
N LEU A 411 18.17 0.16 -3.56
CA LEU A 411 18.34 -1.19 -4.12
C LEU A 411 17.90 -2.26 -3.12
N PHE A 412 18.41 -2.20 -1.89
CA PHE A 412 18.09 -3.17 -0.85
C PHE A 412 16.63 -3.06 -0.38
N HIS A 413 16.10 -1.85 -0.21
CA HIS A 413 14.68 -1.63 0.09
C HIS A 413 13.79 -2.30 -0.97
N THR A 414 14.14 -2.13 -2.25
CA THR A 414 13.39 -2.69 -3.37
C THR A 414 13.49 -4.22 -3.45
N ILE A 415 14.68 -4.80 -3.25
CA ILE A 415 14.83 -6.26 -3.23
C ILE A 415 14.02 -6.85 -2.05
N GLY A 416 14.01 -6.17 -0.91
CA GLY A 416 13.17 -6.53 0.24
C GLY A 416 11.68 -6.49 -0.10
N GLU A 417 11.23 -5.43 -0.78
CA GLU A 417 9.87 -5.25 -1.26
C GLU A 417 9.43 -6.39 -2.20
N LEU A 418 10.29 -6.74 -3.16
CA LEU A 418 10.04 -7.84 -4.11
C LEU A 418 9.94 -9.21 -3.42
N CYS A 419 10.44 -9.35 -2.19
CA CYS A 419 10.31 -10.57 -1.38
C CYS A 419 9.02 -10.58 -0.53
N ILE A 420 8.43 -9.42 -0.22
CA ILE A 420 7.26 -9.33 0.67
C ILE A 420 5.97 -9.01 -0.09
N SER A 421 5.95 -8.00 -0.97
CA SER A 421 4.72 -7.43 -1.52
C SER A 421 3.88 -8.44 -2.31
N PRO A 422 4.43 -9.16 -3.33
CA PRO A 422 3.63 -10.16 -4.05
C PRO A 422 3.23 -11.35 -3.16
N VAL A 423 4.06 -11.64 -2.16
CA VAL A 423 3.89 -12.79 -1.27
C VAL A 423 2.74 -12.56 -0.30
N THR A 424 2.65 -11.38 0.31
CA THR A 424 1.59 -11.08 1.29
C THR A 424 0.21 -11.12 0.66
N LEU A 425 0.02 -10.56 -0.54
CA LEU A 425 -1.27 -10.65 -1.25
C LEU A 425 -1.65 -12.11 -1.50
N SER A 426 -0.72 -12.91 -2.03
CA SER A 426 -0.97 -14.35 -2.26
C SER A 426 -1.21 -15.11 -0.95
N PHE A 427 -0.57 -14.71 0.14
CA PHE A 427 -0.69 -15.37 1.44
C PHE A 427 -2.08 -15.15 2.04
N ILE A 428 -2.60 -13.92 1.95
CA ILE A 428 -3.96 -13.59 2.40
C ILE A 428 -4.98 -14.45 1.66
N THR A 429 -4.91 -14.50 0.32
CA THR A 429 -5.89 -15.26 -0.46
C THR A 429 -5.85 -16.77 -0.21
N LYS A 430 -4.73 -17.32 0.30
CA LYS A 430 -4.58 -18.75 0.59
C LYS A 430 -5.00 -19.14 2.01
N LEU A 431 -4.86 -18.24 2.98
CA LEU A 431 -5.14 -18.52 4.38
C LEU A 431 -6.47 -17.93 4.86
N ALA A 432 -6.97 -16.88 4.19
CA ALA A 432 -8.25 -16.30 4.50
C ALA A 432 -9.37 -17.29 4.14
N PRO A 433 -10.32 -17.55 5.05
CA PRO A 433 -11.54 -18.25 4.67
C PRO A 433 -12.29 -17.45 3.60
N VAL A 434 -12.84 -18.11 2.59
CA VAL A 434 -13.51 -17.48 1.44
C VAL A 434 -14.53 -16.44 1.89
N LYS A 435 -15.35 -16.78 2.89
CA LYS A 435 -16.34 -15.89 3.51
C LYS A 435 -15.72 -14.53 3.89
N TYR A 436 -14.52 -14.52 4.48
CA TYR A 436 -13.85 -13.34 5.06
C TYR A 436 -12.80 -12.68 4.14
N ALA A 437 -12.56 -13.19 2.93
CA ALA A 437 -11.44 -12.80 2.09
C ALA A 437 -11.41 -11.29 1.77
N SER A 438 -12.54 -10.70 1.38
CA SER A 438 -12.64 -9.26 1.05
C SER A 438 -12.39 -8.36 2.27
N LEU A 439 -12.90 -8.75 3.43
CA LEU A 439 -12.69 -8.05 4.70
C LEU A 439 -11.22 -8.08 5.11
N LEU A 440 -10.58 -9.24 5.00
CA LEU A 440 -9.17 -9.42 5.34
C LEU A 440 -8.25 -8.64 4.39
N MET A 441 -8.64 -8.48 3.11
CA MET A 441 -7.96 -7.57 2.19
C MET A 441 -8.11 -6.10 2.63
N GLY A 442 -9.27 -5.68 3.12
CA GLY A 442 -9.45 -4.36 3.72
C GLY A 442 -8.52 -4.13 4.92
N VAL A 443 -8.36 -5.14 5.78
CA VAL A 443 -7.47 -5.03 6.94
C VAL A 443 -6.00 -5.08 6.55
N TYR A 444 -5.64 -5.79 5.48
CA TYR A 444 -4.30 -5.68 4.91
C TYR A 444 -3.98 -4.25 4.48
N PHE A 445 -4.90 -3.55 3.79
CA PHE A 445 -4.68 -2.14 3.46
C PHE A 445 -4.60 -1.26 4.72
N ALA A 446 -5.41 -1.52 5.74
CA ALA A 446 -5.24 -0.85 7.04
C ALA A 446 -3.85 -1.10 7.64
N ALA A 447 -3.34 -2.32 7.59
CA ALA A 447 -2.00 -2.67 8.08
C ALA A 447 -0.89 -1.95 7.31
N THR A 448 -0.99 -1.86 5.98
CA THR A 448 -0.06 -1.04 5.17
C THR A 448 -0.14 0.43 5.54
N GLY A 449 -1.35 0.97 5.74
CA GLY A 449 -1.55 2.34 6.21
C GLY A 449 -0.94 2.58 7.59
N LEU A 450 -1.15 1.68 8.54
CA LEU A 450 -0.55 1.75 9.87
C LEU A 450 0.99 1.70 9.79
N GLY A 451 1.55 0.89 8.91
CA GLY A 451 2.98 0.92 8.60
C GLY A 451 3.44 2.30 8.14
N ASN A 452 2.69 2.97 7.26
CA ASN A 452 3.00 4.34 6.84
C ASN A 452 2.94 5.35 8.01
N LYS A 453 1.99 5.22 8.94
CA LYS A 453 1.97 6.08 10.14
C LYS A 453 3.16 5.79 11.07
N VAL A 454 3.55 4.52 11.23
CA VAL A 454 4.76 4.13 11.96
C VAL A 454 6.00 4.75 11.31
N ALA A 455 6.07 4.79 9.98
CA ALA A 455 7.16 5.46 9.28
C ALA A 455 7.22 6.97 9.60
N GLY A 456 6.07 7.66 9.62
CA GLY A 456 6.00 9.04 10.10
C GLY A 456 6.58 9.20 11.51
N LEU A 457 6.12 8.39 12.47
CA LEU A 457 6.58 8.45 13.87
C LEU A 457 8.08 8.17 14.03
N ILE A 458 8.62 7.20 13.28
CA ILE A 458 10.05 6.89 13.28
C ILE A 458 10.84 8.03 12.64
N GLY A 459 10.30 8.67 11.60
CA GLY A 459 10.92 9.83 10.98
C GLY A 459 10.95 11.04 11.92
N GLU A 460 9.81 11.34 12.57
CA GLU A 460 9.65 12.41 13.56
C GLU A 460 10.71 12.31 14.67
N SER A 461 11.02 11.09 15.13
CA SER A 461 11.98 10.87 16.21
C SER A 461 13.43 11.22 15.83
N ALA A 462 13.74 11.40 14.54
CA ALA A 462 15.06 11.85 14.10
C ALA A 462 15.37 13.29 14.54
N SER A 463 14.36 14.13 14.77
CA SER A 463 14.54 15.48 15.31
C SER A 463 15.07 15.48 16.75
N GLU A 464 14.80 14.42 17.52
CA GLU A 464 15.26 14.25 18.91
C GLU A 464 16.54 13.39 18.98
N PHE A 465 16.57 12.26 18.30
CA PHE A 465 17.65 11.26 18.43
C PHE A 465 18.74 11.35 17.36
N GLY A 466 18.51 12.14 16.30
CA GLY A 466 19.37 12.22 15.12
C GLY A 466 19.16 11.05 14.14
N GLU A 467 19.48 11.33 12.87
CA GLU A 467 19.30 10.37 11.77
C GLU A 467 20.16 9.11 11.91
N TYR A 468 21.39 9.23 12.43
CA TYR A 468 22.27 8.08 12.68
C TYR A 468 21.56 7.06 13.58
N SER A 469 21.04 7.52 14.72
CA SER A 469 20.36 6.67 15.71
C SER A 469 19.10 6.04 15.13
N VAL A 470 18.32 6.81 14.36
CA VAL A 470 17.09 6.31 13.74
C VAL A 470 17.39 5.26 12.67
N PHE A 471 18.29 5.53 11.73
CA PHE A 471 18.64 4.58 10.67
C PHE A 471 19.29 3.31 11.25
N LEU A 472 20.18 3.45 12.23
CA LEU A 472 20.77 2.31 12.92
C LEU A 472 19.72 1.51 13.70
N GLY A 473 18.80 2.20 14.37
CA GLY A 473 17.68 1.58 15.10
C GLY A 473 16.78 0.75 14.18
N ILE A 474 16.44 1.28 12.99
CA ILE A 474 15.68 0.54 11.98
C ILE A 474 16.44 -0.70 11.53
N LEU A 475 17.73 -0.58 11.19
CA LEU A 475 18.57 -1.71 10.79
C LEU A 475 18.59 -2.82 11.84
N ILE A 476 18.85 -2.46 13.10
CA ILE A 476 18.93 -3.43 14.21
C ILE A 476 17.58 -4.09 14.43
N PHE A 477 16.50 -3.31 14.52
CA PHE A 477 15.15 -3.82 14.80
C PHE A 477 14.67 -4.78 13.71
N THR A 478 14.78 -4.37 12.45
CA THR A 478 14.34 -5.17 11.29
C THR A 478 15.16 -6.45 11.12
N SER A 479 16.47 -6.38 11.35
CA SER A 479 17.33 -7.57 11.35
C SER A 479 16.97 -8.53 12.48
N ALA A 480 16.81 -8.02 13.71
CA ALA A 480 16.48 -8.82 14.88
C ALA A 480 15.11 -9.49 14.73
N ILE A 481 14.06 -8.73 14.37
CA ILE A 481 12.71 -9.27 14.25
C ILE A 481 12.59 -10.25 13.07
N GLY A 482 13.28 -9.99 11.97
CA GLY A 482 13.37 -10.92 10.84
C GLY A 482 14.01 -12.25 11.24
N ILE A 483 15.10 -12.22 12.02
CA ILE A 483 15.72 -13.43 12.57
C ILE A 483 14.75 -14.17 13.49
N VAL A 484 14.01 -13.46 14.35
CA VAL A 484 12.98 -14.08 15.21
C VAL A 484 11.94 -14.82 14.36
N PHE A 485 11.44 -14.23 13.27
CA PHE A 485 10.51 -14.91 12.37
C PHE A 485 11.12 -16.15 11.70
N ILE A 486 12.40 -16.08 11.31
CA ILE A 486 13.12 -17.24 10.72
C ILE A 486 13.28 -18.35 11.75
N LEU A 487 13.62 -18.02 13.01
CA LEU A 487 13.73 -19.01 14.09
C LEU A 487 12.36 -19.63 14.41
N ALA A 488 11.29 -18.83 14.36
CA ALA A 488 9.90 -19.28 14.52
C ALA A 488 9.30 -19.92 13.26
N LEU A 489 10.07 -20.11 12.17
CA LEU A 489 9.50 -20.53 10.89
C LEU A 489 8.82 -21.90 10.96
N LYS A 490 9.43 -22.87 11.64
CA LYS A 490 8.87 -24.23 11.77
C LYS A 490 7.48 -24.24 12.42
N PRO A 491 7.28 -23.67 13.62
CA PRO A 491 5.96 -23.64 14.23
C PRO A 491 4.96 -22.81 13.41
N LEU A 492 5.38 -21.67 12.83
CA LEU A 492 4.49 -20.84 12.02
C LEU A 492 4.01 -21.56 10.74
N LYS A 493 4.91 -22.26 10.05
CA LYS A 493 4.55 -23.07 8.87
C LYS A 493 3.61 -24.22 9.23
N ARG A 494 3.78 -24.85 10.41
CA ARG A 494 2.87 -25.90 10.87
C ARG A 494 1.42 -25.38 10.98
N LEU A 495 1.25 -24.14 11.43
CA LEU A 495 -0.07 -23.50 11.59
C LEU A 495 -0.73 -23.12 10.26
N THR A 496 0.00 -23.13 9.13
CA THR A 496 -0.63 -22.94 7.81
C THR A 496 -1.36 -24.20 7.32
N HIS A 497 -1.11 -25.36 7.94
CA HIS A 497 -1.74 -26.64 7.59
C HIS A 497 -1.64 -26.95 6.08
N GLY A 498 -0.44 -26.75 5.51
CA GLY A 498 -0.16 -27.06 4.11
C GLY A 498 -0.87 -26.15 3.08
N ALA A 499 -1.52 -25.08 3.52
CA ALA A 499 -2.33 -24.21 2.65
C ALA A 499 -1.55 -23.62 1.46
N GLU A 500 -0.25 -23.47 1.61
CA GLU A 500 0.64 -22.92 0.58
C GLU A 500 1.19 -23.96 -0.39
N ASP A 501 1.15 -25.25 -0.02
CA ASP A 501 1.80 -26.35 -0.73
C ASP A 501 0.79 -27.16 -1.58
N ASN A 502 -0.48 -27.21 -1.18
CA ASN A 502 -1.54 -28.03 -1.83
C ASN A 502 -2.69 -27.19 -2.41
N GLU A 503 -2.40 -26.21 -3.27
CA GLU A 503 -3.40 -25.27 -3.83
C GLU A 503 -4.63 -25.94 -4.51
N ARG A 504 -4.50 -27.16 -5.04
CA ARG A 504 -5.61 -27.89 -5.70
C ARG A 504 -6.55 -28.60 -4.72
N GLU A 505 -6.04 -29.15 -3.62
CA GLU A 505 -6.84 -29.95 -2.68
C GLU A 505 -7.73 -29.07 -1.77
N ILE A 506 -7.33 -27.82 -1.55
CA ILE A 506 -8.05 -26.88 -0.68
C ILE A 506 -9.34 -26.38 -1.33
N LEU A 507 -9.30 -26.07 -2.64
CA LEU A 507 -10.48 -25.67 -3.40
C LEU A 507 -11.53 -26.79 -3.39
N GLU A 508 -11.10 -28.05 -3.51
CA GLU A 508 -11.99 -29.21 -3.43
C GLU A 508 -12.60 -29.35 -2.01
N GLN A 509 -11.79 -29.24 -0.94
CA GLN A 509 -12.31 -29.32 0.43
C GLN A 509 -13.30 -28.20 0.79
N GLU A 510 -13.06 -26.96 0.35
CA GLU A 510 -13.99 -25.85 0.58
C GLU A 510 -15.30 -26.03 -0.21
N ASP A 511 -15.24 -26.55 -1.44
CA ASP A 511 -16.45 -26.93 -2.19
C ASP A 511 -17.23 -28.04 -1.48
N TYR A 512 -16.56 -29.03 -0.87
CA TYR A 512 -17.23 -30.09 -0.09
C TYR A 512 -17.82 -29.58 1.24
N GLU A 513 -17.16 -28.65 1.95
CA GLU A 513 -17.71 -28.07 3.20
C GLU A 513 -18.89 -27.11 2.94
N LEU A 514 -18.90 -26.41 1.81
CA LEU A 514 -20.04 -25.59 1.36
C LEU A 514 -21.18 -26.44 0.79
N ALA A 515 -20.86 -27.61 0.23
CA ALA A 515 -21.82 -28.53 -0.36
C ALA A 515 -22.44 -29.53 0.62
N ASP A 516 -22.13 -29.48 1.93
CA ASP A 516 -22.67 -30.44 2.91
C ASP A 516 -24.20 -30.25 3.06
N PRO A 517 -25.05 -31.07 2.40
CA PRO A 517 -26.47 -30.90 2.46
C PRO A 517 -26.91 -31.58 3.76
N LYS A 518 -27.13 -30.80 4.81
CA LYS A 518 -28.11 -31.22 5.84
C LYS A 518 -29.51 -31.18 5.25
N ILE A 519 -29.75 -32.05 4.27
CA ILE A 519 -31.05 -32.49 3.81
C ILE A 519 -30.97 -34.02 3.75
N ASN A 520 -31.19 -34.63 4.92
CA ASN A 520 -31.89 -35.90 5.08
C ASN A 520 -32.03 -36.18 6.57
N ASN A 521 -33.09 -35.62 7.15
CA ASN A 521 -34.09 -36.34 7.95
C ASN A 521 -35.30 -35.45 8.21
#